data_AF-A0A934VNV0-F1
#
_entry.id   AF-A0A934VNV0-F1
#
_cell.length_a   1.000
_cell.length_b   1.000
_cell.length_c   1.000
_cell.angle_alpha   90.00
_cell.angle_beta   90.00
_cell.angle_gamma   90.00
#
_symmetry.space_group_name_H-M   'P 1'
#
loop_
_entity.id
_entity.type
_entity.pdbx_description
1 polymer ?
#
loop_
_entity_poly.entity_id
_entity_poly.type
_entity_poly.pdbx_seq_one_letter_code
_entity_poly.pdbx_strand_id
1 'polypeptide(L)'
;MTQSLLRSLLVVGGFVFAFLVPLVASEVARGPLDPPPTPSKTLAVELLTLRDERFAKDYEVAMIVVGEAEFKGLQVPYAASVTYFGPVFENGKKTRQLCTDRFLWNEEYGWFLHDVGERLGRTTVFIWSELKGEVEID
;
A
#
# COMPACT_ATOMS: atom_id res chain seq x y z
N MET A 1 -65.21 -11.10 -54.13
CA MET A 1 -64.81 -9.79 -53.57
C MET A 1 -63.86 -10.11 -52.43
N THR A 2 -62.56 -9.80 -52.38
CA THR A 2 -61.67 -8.80 -53.00
C THR A 2 -60.23 -9.30 -52.65
N GLN A 3 -59.32 -9.56 -53.60
CA GLN A 3 -58.08 -8.76 -53.87
C GLN A 3 -57.63 -7.85 -52.71
N SER A 4 -56.35 -7.62 -52.35
CA SER A 4 -55.03 -7.97 -52.87
C SER A 4 -54.01 -7.33 -51.91
N LEU A 5 -52.85 -7.97 -51.73
CA LEU A 5 -51.48 -7.45 -51.48
C LEU A 5 -51.27 -5.97 -51.09
N LEU A 6 -50.41 -5.71 -50.10
CA LEU A 6 -49.23 -4.80 -50.15
C LEU A 6 -48.51 -4.82 -48.78
N ARG A 7 -47.29 -5.34 -48.69
CA ARG A 7 -45.98 -4.65 -48.78
C ARG A 7 -45.36 -4.25 -47.43
N SER A 8 -44.17 -4.81 -47.23
CA SER A 8 -43.10 -4.50 -46.29
C SER A 8 -42.70 -3.01 -46.26
N LEU A 9 -42.39 -2.48 -45.08
CA LEU A 9 -41.35 -1.46 -44.77
C LEU A 9 -41.29 -1.31 -43.23
N LEU A 10 -40.25 -1.79 -42.55
CA LEU A 10 -39.05 -1.02 -42.16
C LEU A 10 -39.30 -0.04 -40.99
N VAL A 11 -38.92 -0.45 -39.78
CA VAL A 11 -38.28 0.44 -38.79
C VAL A 11 -37.17 -0.34 -38.09
N VAL A 12 -35.95 -0.01 -38.50
CA VAL A 12 -34.70 -0.28 -37.80
C VAL A 12 -34.63 0.67 -36.60
N GLY A 13 -34.37 0.13 -35.42
CA GLY A 13 -34.12 0.87 -34.18
C GLY A 13 -34.10 -0.16 -33.06
N GLY A 14 -32.96 -0.70 -32.65
CA GLY A 14 -31.86 0.07 -32.07
C GLY A 14 -32.04 0.04 -30.56
N PHE A 15 -31.73 -1.09 -29.92
CA PHE A 15 -31.50 -1.14 -28.48
C PHE A 15 -30.48 -2.24 -28.20
N VAL A 16 -29.22 -1.83 -28.18
CA VAL A 16 -28.11 -2.59 -27.61
C VAL A 16 -28.42 -2.72 -26.11
N PHE A 17 -28.79 -3.92 -25.67
CA PHE A 17 -28.77 -4.28 -24.25
C PHE A 17 -27.30 -4.40 -23.82
N ALA A 18 -26.67 -3.24 -23.56
CA ALA A 18 -25.49 -3.19 -22.72
C ALA A 18 -25.96 -3.55 -21.31
N PHE A 19 -25.68 -4.78 -20.89
CA PHE A 19 -25.69 -5.14 -19.47
C PHE A 19 -24.61 -4.30 -18.79
N LEU A 20 -25.00 -3.09 -18.38
CA LEU A 20 -24.33 -2.33 -17.35
C LEU A 20 -24.48 -3.16 -16.07
N VAL A 21 -23.49 -3.99 -15.77
CA VAL A 21 -23.28 -4.42 -14.40
C VAL A 21 -22.87 -3.16 -13.66
N PRO A 22 -23.63 -2.66 -12.67
CA PRO A 22 -23.08 -1.66 -11.78
C PRO A 22 -21.93 -2.37 -11.06
N LEU A 23 -20.71 -1.98 -11.39
CA LEU A 23 -19.56 -2.19 -10.53
C LEU A 23 -19.91 -1.45 -9.24
N VAL A 24 -20.58 -2.14 -8.32
CA VAL A 24 -20.67 -1.72 -6.94
C VAL A 24 -19.23 -1.79 -6.46
N ALA A 25 -18.51 -0.68 -6.60
CA ALA A 25 -17.39 -0.40 -5.73
C ALA A 25 -17.96 -0.57 -4.33
N SER A 26 -17.62 -1.69 -3.69
CA SER A 26 -17.77 -1.80 -2.25
C SER A 26 -16.77 -0.80 -1.71
N GLU A 27 -17.21 0.45 -1.62
CA GLU A 27 -16.66 1.42 -0.72
C GLU A 27 -16.91 0.80 0.63
N VAL A 28 -15.95 0.01 1.10
CA VAL A 28 -15.88 -0.38 2.50
C VAL A 28 -15.74 0.96 3.20
N ALA A 29 -16.88 1.55 3.56
CA ALA A 29 -16.98 2.69 4.44
C ALA A 29 -16.48 2.21 5.80
N ARG A 30 -15.15 2.08 5.91
CA ARG A 30 -14.47 2.00 7.18
C ARG A 30 -14.76 3.36 7.81
N GLY A 31 -15.58 3.36 8.85
CA GLY A 31 -15.67 4.52 9.73
C GLY A 31 -14.27 4.97 10.13
N PRO A 32 -14.08 6.22 10.58
CA PRO A 32 -12.75 6.70 10.97
C PRO A 32 -12.17 5.72 11.99
N LEU A 33 -11.15 4.98 11.58
CA LEU A 33 -10.31 4.23 12.51
C LEU A 33 -9.77 5.26 13.50
N ASP A 34 -9.73 4.92 14.79
CA ASP A 34 -9.08 5.80 15.75
C ASP A 34 -7.65 6.07 15.26
N PRO A 35 -7.19 7.34 15.26
CA PRO A 35 -5.87 7.64 14.76
C PRO A 35 -4.83 6.89 15.59
N PRO A 36 -3.84 6.24 14.95
CA PRO A 36 -2.79 5.58 15.67
C PRO A 36 -2.00 6.60 16.49
N PRO A 37 -1.31 6.12 17.55
CA PRO A 37 -0.33 6.96 18.22
C PRO A 37 0.73 7.41 17.20
N THR A 38 1.03 8.71 17.22
CA THR A 38 2.15 9.27 16.46
C THR A 38 3.43 8.51 16.81
N PRO A 39 4.16 7.95 15.82
CA PRO A 39 5.34 7.16 16.10
C PRO A 39 6.42 8.03 16.75
N SER A 40 6.95 7.55 17.88
CA SER A 40 8.06 8.20 18.57
C SER A 40 9.37 7.93 17.82
N LYS A 41 10.43 8.70 18.13
CA LYS A 41 11.78 8.41 17.61
C LYS A 41 12.26 7.03 18.03
N THR A 42 11.96 6.60 19.25
CA THR A 42 12.32 5.27 19.76
C THR A 42 11.66 4.18 18.94
N LEU A 43 10.34 4.29 18.73
CA LEU A 43 9.58 3.35 17.93
C LEU A 43 10.08 3.30 16.48
N ALA A 44 10.38 4.46 15.88
CA ALA A 44 10.96 4.52 14.54
C ALA A 44 12.32 3.80 14.45
N VAL A 45 13.19 3.94 15.46
CA VAL A 45 14.46 3.19 15.52
C VAL A 45 14.21 1.69 15.67
N GLU A 46 13.25 1.28 16.49
CA GLU A 46 12.87 -0.14 16.64
C GLU A 46 12.39 -0.73 15.32
N LEU A 47 11.50 -0.04 14.60
CA LEU A 47 11.01 -0.46 13.29
C LEU A 47 12.13 -0.53 12.24
N LEU A 48 13.04 0.44 12.22
CA LEU A 48 14.22 0.42 11.34
C LEU A 48 15.15 -0.76 11.67
N THR A 49 15.26 -1.09 12.95
CA THR A 49 16.05 -2.24 13.44
C THR A 49 15.42 -3.56 13.04
N LEU A 50 14.09 -3.69 13.04
CA LEU A 50 13.41 -4.89 12.58
C LEU A 50 13.69 -5.18 11.09
N ARG A 51 13.80 -4.12 10.26
CA ARG A 51 14.21 -4.27 8.87
C ARG A 51 15.65 -4.75 8.73
N ASP A 52 16.57 -4.19 9.53
CA ASP A 52 17.98 -4.55 9.48
C ASP A 52 18.62 -4.61 10.87
N GLU A 53 18.53 -5.77 11.50
CA GLU A 53 18.99 -6.02 12.87
C GLU A 53 20.50 -5.77 13.04
N ARG A 54 21.27 -5.85 11.95
CA ARG A 54 22.73 -5.67 11.96
C ARG A 54 23.14 -4.25 12.33
N PHE A 55 22.22 -3.29 12.21
CA PHE A 55 22.50 -1.85 12.32
C PHE A 55 21.68 -1.14 13.39
N ALA A 56 21.09 -1.88 14.33
CA ALA A 56 20.26 -1.35 15.41
C ALA A 56 20.82 -0.10 16.10
N LYS A 57 22.14 -0.03 16.28
CA LYS A 57 22.84 1.05 16.99
C LYS A 57 23.27 2.21 16.11
N ASP A 58 23.11 2.11 14.80
CA ASP A 58 23.66 3.07 13.82
C ASP A 58 22.60 4.04 13.28
N TYR A 59 21.32 3.84 13.63
CA TYR A 59 20.23 4.69 13.19
C TYR A 59 20.07 5.93 14.09
N GLU A 60 19.95 7.09 13.46
CA GLU A 60 19.59 8.35 14.14
C GLU A 60 18.43 9.02 13.40
N VAL A 61 17.28 9.09 14.05
CA VAL A 61 16.07 9.69 13.46
C VAL A 61 16.17 11.22 13.51
N ALA A 62 16.26 11.81 12.33
CA ALA A 62 16.28 13.26 12.15
C ALA A 62 14.87 13.84 12.27
N MET A 63 13.91 13.26 11.54
CA MET A 63 12.55 13.80 11.40
C MET A 63 11.52 12.68 11.21
N ILE A 64 10.31 12.92 11.73
CA ILE A 64 9.13 12.09 11.48
C ILE A 64 8.01 13.02 11.02
N VAL A 65 7.41 12.73 9.87
CA VAL A 65 6.25 13.44 9.32
C VAL A 65 5.09 12.47 9.22
N VAL A 66 3.95 12.79 9.81
CA VAL A 66 2.75 11.95 9.81
C VAL A 66 1.67 12.60 8.96
N GLY A 67 0.93 11.78 8.23
CA GLY A 67 -0.22 12.19 7.43
C GLY A 67 -0.86 11.00 6.73
N GLU A 68 -1.47 11.25 5.59
CA GLU A 68 -2.00 10.22 4.71
C GLU A 68 -1.02 9.92 3.57
N ALA A 69 -1.12 8.74 2.96
CA ALA A 69 -0.34 8.41 1.78
C ALA A 69 -1.11 7.51 0.82
N GLU A 70 -0.82 7.64 -0.47
CA GLU A 70 -1.20 6.63 -1.47
C GLU A 70 -0.15 5.52 -1.50
N PHE A 71 -0.59 4.27 -1.47
CA PHE A 71 0.25 3.09 -1.55
C PHE A 71 -0.36 2.05 -2.48
N LYS A 72 0.33 1.75 -3.59
CA LYS A 72 -0.13 0.80 -4.62
C LYS A 72 -1.57 1.07 -5.11
N GLY A 73 -1.96 2.34 -5.25
CA GLY A 73 -3.31 2.74 -5.65
C GLY A 73 -4.37 2.68 -4.55
N LEU A 74 -3.98 2.39 -3.31
CA LEU A 74 -4.84 2.42 -2.13
C LEU A 74 -4.52 3.63 -1.26
N GLN A 75 -5.53 4.35 -0.80
CA GLN A 75 -5.36 5.41 0.18
C GLN A 75 -5.11 4.79 1.56
N VAL A 76 -3.99 5.14 2.17
CA VAL A 76 -3.64 4.76 3.53
C VAL A 76 -3.88 5.98 4.43
N PRO A 77 -4.85 5.90 5.36
CA PRO A 77 -5.24 7.04 6.20
C PRO A 77 -4.14 7.47 7.18
N TYR A 78 -3.19 6.58 7.48
CA TYR A 78 -2.11 6.85 8.43
C TYR A 78 -0.78 6.34 7.91
N ALA A 79 0.11 7.27 7.61
CA ALA A 79 1.46 7.04 7.14
C ALA A 79 2.45 7.95 7.88
N ALA A 80 3.63 7.42 8.17
CA ALA A 80 4.73 8.14 8.77
C ALA A 80 5.96 8.06 7.87
N SER A 81 6.44 9.20 7.38
CA SER A 81 7.73 9.30 6.70
C SER A 81 8.81 9.59 7.73
N VAL A 82 9.74 8.66 7.89
CA VAL A 82 10.84 8.73 8.85
C VAL A 82 12.12 9.01 8.08
N THR A 83 12.69 10.19 8.29
CA THR A 83 13.99 10.58 7.76
C THR A 83 15.06 10.34 8.82
N TYR A 84 16.10 9.60 8.48
CA TYR A 84 17.11 9.15 9.44
C TYR A 84 18.49 9.05 8.80
N PHE A 85 19.54 9.15 9.62
CA PHE A 85 20.88 8.77 9.21
C PHE A 85 21.11 7.30 9.52
N GLY A 86 21.43 6.51 8.50
CA GLY A 86 21.67 5.08 8.63
C GLY A 86 22.92 4.62 7.87
N PRO A 87 23.41 3.41 8.16
CA PRO A 87 24.54 2.86 7.44
C PRO A 87 24.12 2.32 6.07
N VAL A 88 24.91 2.63 5.05
CA VAL A 88 24.78 2.13 3.68
C VAL A 88 26.10 1.49 3.28
N PHE A 89 26.03 0.26 2.74
CA PHE A 89 27.20 -0.48 2.24
C PHE A 89 27.30 -0.34 0.73
N GLU A 90 28.26 0.46 0.28
CA GLU A 90 28.57 0.63 -1.14
C GLU A 90 30.04 0.29 -1.36
N ASN A 91 30.33 -0.54 -2.37
CA ASN A 91 31.69 -0.89 -2.77
C ASN A 91 32.58 -1.40 -1.60
N GLY A 92 32.00 -2.18 -0.69
CA GLY A 92 32.71 -2.74 0.47
C GLY A 92 33.00 -1.74 1.60
N LYS A 93 32.48 -0.50 1.53
CA LYS A 93 32.62 0.51 2.57
C LYS A 93 31.27 0.81 3.23
N LYS A 94 31.27 0.88 4.56
CA LYS A 94 30.14 1.37 5.36
C LYS A 94 30.21 2.89 5.41
N THR A 95 29.21 3.56 4.84
CA THR A 95 29.04 5.02 4.92
C THR A 95 27.76 5.36 5.69
N ARG A 96 27.66 6.57 6.23
CA ARG A 96 26.45 7.07 6.87
C ARG A 96 25.74 8.01 5.91
N GLN A 97 24.49 7.72 5.57
CA GLN A 97 23.71 8.51 4.62
C GLN A 97 22.36 8.90 5.21
N LEU A 98 21.79 9.99 4.70
CA LEU A 98 20.43 10.40 5.01
C LEU A 98 19.46 9.57 4.15
N CYS A 99 18.61 8.81 4.80
CA CYS A 99 17.61 7.94 4.17
C CYS A 99 16.20 8.38 4.59
N THR A 100 15.19 7.94 3.87
CA THR A 100 13.79 8.13 4.25
C THR A 100 13.00 6.87 3.95
N ASP A 101 12.37 6.32 4.99
CA ASP A 101 11.44 5.20 4.87
C ASP A 101 10.02 5.67 5.18
N ARG A 102 9.04 4.99 4.59
CA ARG A 102 7.62 5.25 4.84
C ARG A 102 7.00 4.06 5.57
N PHE A 103 6.58 4.30 6.79
CA PHE A 103 5.78 3.37 7.58
C PHE A 103 4.30 3.66 7.33
N LEU A 104 3.52 2.59 7.22
CA LEU A 104 2.08 2.61 7.07
C LEU A 104 1.47 2.04 8.35
N TRP A 105 0.28 2.47 8.74
CA TRP A 105 -0.42 1.89 9.87
C TRP A 105 -1.68 1.16 9.45
N ASN A 106 -1.93 0.02 10.08
CA ASN A 106 -3.25 -0.60 10.13
C ASN A 106 -3.49 -1.26 11.49
N GLU A 107 -4.74 -1.62 11.75
CA GLU A 107 -5.16 -2.20 13.03
C GLU A 107 -4.54 -3.57 13.31
N GLU A 108 -4.27 -4.36 12.28
CA GLU A 108 -3.79 -5.74 12.41
C GLU A 108 -2.28 -5.84 12.71
N TYR A 109 -1.47 -4.96 12.13
CA TYR A 109 0.00 -5.02 12.20
C TYR A 109 0.63 -3.83 12.96
N GLY A 110 -0.15 -2.82 13.33
CA GLY A 110 0.39 -1.58 13.89
C GLY A 110 1.12 -0.78 12.81
N TRP A 111 2.18 -0.05 13.19
CA TRP A 111 3.07 0.56 12.21
C TRP A 111 3.94 -0.50 11.51
N PHE A 112 3.99 -0.45 10.19
CA PHE A 112 4.79 -1.38 9.41
C PHE A 112 5.44 -0.74 8.19
N LEU A 113 6.59 -1.28 7.79
CA LEU A 113 7.22 -1.02 6.51
C LEU A 113 6.97 -2.20 5.57
N HIS A 114 6.57 -1.92 4.35
CA HIS A 114 6.43 -2.92 3.31
C HIS A 114 7.58 -2.76 2.31
N ASP A 115 8.30 -3.85 2.05
CA ASP A 115 9.35 -3.91 1.03
C ASP A 115 9.08 -5.05 0.03
N VAL A 116 9.46 -4.87 -1.22
CA VAL A 116 9.35 -5.89 -2.27
C VAL A 116 10.73 -6.24 -2.75
N GLY A 117 11.09 -7.51 -2.62
CA GLY A 117 12.38 -8.03 -3.07
C GLY A 117 12.23 -9.29 -3.90
N GLU A 118 13.37 -9.87 -4.27
CA GLU A 118 13.45 -11.20 -4.85
C GLU A 118 14.14 -12.16 -3.88
N ARG A 119 13.52 -13.34 -3.67
CA ARG A 119 14.12 -14.43 -2.91
C ARG A 119 13.97 -15.72 -3.69
N LEU A 120 15.09 -16.40 -3.96
CA LEU A 120 15.13 -17.65 -4.73
C LEU A 120 14.43 -17.56 -6.10
N GLY A 121 14.53 -16.41 -6.78
CA GLY A 121 13.92 -16.17 -8.09
C GLY A 121 12.41 -15.93 -8.06
N ARG A 122 11.82 -15.66 -6.88
CA ARG A 122 10.42 -15.27 -6.72
C ARG A 122 10.34 -13.88 -6.12
N THR A 123 9.34 -13.10 -6.55
CA THR A 123 8.97 -11.85 -5.88
C THR A 123 8.47 -12.17 -4.47
N THR A 124 9.01 -11.52 -3.46
CA THR A 124 8.63 -11.69 -2.06
C THR A 124 8.29 -10.34 -1.47
N VAL A 125 7.20 -10.29 -0.72
CA VAL A 125 6.80 -9.11 0.05
C VAL A 125 7.24 -9.31 1.49
N PHE A 126 7.99 -8.35 2.01
CA PHE A 126 8.40 -8.31 3.40
C PHE A 126 7.59 -7.24 4.14
N ILE A 127 7.04 -7.61 5.29
CA ILE A 127 6.32 -6.70 6.18
C ILE A 127 7.10 -6.65 7.50
N TRP A 128 7.62 -5.48 7.85
CA TRP A 128 8.32 -5.23 9.11
C TRP A 128 7.41 -4.43 10.02
N SER A 129 6.78 -5.10 10.98
CA SER A 129 5.69 -4.54 11.80
C SER A 129 5.99 -4.57 13.30
N GLU A 130 5.30 -3.69 14.05
CA GLU A 130 5.27 -3.73 15.52
C GLU A 130 4.69 -5.04 16.05
N LEU A 131 3.59 -5.47 15.44
CA LEU A 131 2.89 -6.69 15.77
C LEU A 131 3.42 -7.78 14.83
N LYS A 132 4.30 -8.64 15.36
CA LYS A 132 4.92 -9.73 14.59
C LYS A 132 3.86 -10.56 13.87
N GLY A 133 3.95 -10.60 12.55
CA GLY A 133 3.18 -11.48 11.68
C GLY A 133 3.89 -11.68 10.34
N GLU A 134 3.80 -12.87 9.77
CA GLU A 134 4.27 -13.16 8.41
C GLU A 134 3.04 -13.26 7.50
N VAL A 135 3.05 -12.56 6.36
CA VAL A 135 2.01 -12.67 5.33
C VAL A 135 2.60 -13.42 4.15
N GLU A 136 2.16 -14.65 3.94
CA GLU A 136 2.46 -15.41 2.71
C GLU A 136 1.39 -15.03 1.68
N ILE A 137 1.83 -14.57 0.51
CA ILE A 137 0.95 -14.23 -0.61
C ILE A 137 1.14 -15.33 -1.66
N ASP A 138 0.09 -16.13 -1.86
CA ASP A 138 -0.01 -17.13 -2.94
C ASP A 138 -0.22 -16.47 -4.32
#